data_AF-C9KJ82-F1
#
_entry.id   AF-C9KJ82-F1
#
_cell.length_a   1.000
_cell.length_b   1.000
_cell.length_c   1.000
_cell.angle_alpha   90.00
_cell.angle_beta   90.00
_cell.angle_gamma   90.00
#
_symmetry.space_group_name_H-M   'P 1'
#
loop_
_entity.id
_entity.type
_entity.pdbx_description
1 polymer ?
#
loop_
_entity_poly.entity_id
_entity_poly.type
_entity_poly.pdbx_seq_one_letter_code
_entity_poly.pdbx_strand_id
1 'polypeptide(L)'
;MMELAKNEHIIVQPADFPYPLRGIYIDDGRLKMIGIAKDIETLAERRSVFAEELGHHFTSVGNATVCHCYADRIFMDKTEHKAMVWAGHYLVPERDLDDAVKQGHISLWDLADYFTVTEKFMAFCVKMYKGD
;
A
#
# COMPACT_ATOMS: atom_id res chain seq x y z
N MET A 1 -5.38 8.70 -5.22
CA MET A 1 -5.89 7.78 -4.18
C MET A 1 -7.27 8.15 -3.65
N MET A 2 -7.50 9.30 -2.98
CA MET A 2 -8.86 9.63 -2.49
C MET A 2 -9.91 9.67 -3.60
N GLU A 3 -9.58 10.29 -4.74
CA GLU A 3 -10.48 10.30 -5.91
C GLU A 3 -10.72 8.88 -6.49
N LEU A 4 -9.69 8.02 -6.47
CA LEU A 4 -9.82 6.63 -6.90
C LEU A 4 -10.78 5.87 -5.98
N ALA A 5 -10.60 5.98 -4.66
CA ALA A 5 -11.50 5.36 -3.68
C ALA A 5 -12.95 5.84 -3.86
N LYS A 6 -13.16 7.14 -4.09
CA LYS A 6 -14.47 7.71 -4.36
C LYS A 6 -15.11 7.13 -5.63
N ASN A 7 -14.35 7.00 -6.71
CA ASN A 7 -14.82 6.41 -7.96
C ASN A 7 -15.19 4.93 -7.82
N GLU A 8 -14.49 4.20 -6.95
CA GLU A 8 -14.79 2.81 -6.62
C GLU A 8 -15.91 2.64 -5.56
N HIS A 9 -16.52 3.76 -5.14
CA HIS A 9 -17.53 3.82 -4.09
C HIS A 9 -17.05 3.28 -2.73
N ILE A 10 -15.78 3.53 -2.40
CA ILE A 10 -15.14 3.12 -1.14
C ILE A 10 -15.17 4.28 -0.15
N ILE A 11 -15.73 4.03 1.03
CA ILE A 11 -15.66 4.98 2.15
C ILE A 11 -14.28 4.87 2.80
N VAL A 12 -13.56 5.98 2.92
CA VAL A 12 -12.26 6.02 3.60
C VAL A 12 -12.42 6.75 4.93
N GLN A 13 -12.07 6.10 6.03
CA GLN A 13 -12.21 6.69 7.36
C GLN A 13 -11.00 6.44 8.26
N PRO A 14 -10.64 7.40 9.13
CA PRO A 14 -9.71 7.12 10.21
C PRO A 14 -10.33 6.13 11.21
N ALA A 15 -9.52 5.24 11.76
CA ALA A 15 -9.95 4.22 12.71
C ALA A 15 -8.92 4.05 13.83
N ASP A 16 -9.39 3.54 14.98
CA ASP A 16 -8.55 3.10 16.08
C ASP A 16 -8.15 1.65 15.86
N PHE A 17 -6.85 1.40 15.73
CA PHE A 17 -6.31 0.06 15.56
C PHE A 17 -5.23 -0.22 16.60
N PRO A 18 -5.20 -1.43 17.18
CA PRO A 18 -4.06 -1.85 17.99
C PRO A 18 -2.84 -2.04 17.08
N TYR A 19 -1.69 -1.51 17.47
CA TYR A 19 -0.43 -1.83 16.81
C TYR A 19 -0.21 -3.35 16.82
N PRO A 20 0.18 -3.98 15.70
CA PRO A 20 0.74 -3.37 14.50
C PRO A 20 -0.25 -2.95 13.39
N LEU A 21 -1.57 -3.01 13.60
CA LEU A 21 -2.56 -2.83 12.53
C LEU A 21 -2.64 -1.36 12.10
N ARG A 22 -2.35 -1.12 10.82
CA ARG A 22 -2.31 0.24 10.25
C ARG A 22 -3.45 0.52 9.27
N GLY A 23 -4.04 -0.51 8.66
CA GLY A 23 -5.13 -0.38 7.70
C GLY A 23 -6.00 -1.64 7.65
N ILE A 24 -7.19 -1.48 7.08
CA ILE A 24 -8.05 -2.61 6.70
C ILE A 24 -8.97 -2.22 5.55
N TYR A 25 -9.11 -3.13 4.58
CA TYR A 25 -10.12 -3.08 3.53
C TYR A 25 -11.27 -4.04 3.85
N ILE A 26 -12.51 -3.57 3.73
CA ILE A 26 -13.72 -4.36 3.95
C ILE A 26 -14.62 -4.22 2.73
N ASP A 27 -15.08 -5.37 2.23
CA ASP A 27 -16.14 -5.49 1.23
C ASP A 27 -17.14 -6.53 1.71
N ASP A 28 -18.36 -6.11 2.00
CA ASP A 28 -19.46 -7.02 2.39
C ASP A 28 -20.47 -7.26 1.26
N GLY A 29 -20.16 -6.80 0.04
CA GLY A 29 -21.03 -6.84 -1.13
C GLY A 29 -22.11 -5.74 -1.16
N ARG A 30 -22.28 -4.95 -0.10
CA ARG A 30 -23.18 -3.78 -0.04
C ARG A 30 -22.40 -2.49 0.12
N LEU A 31 -21.35 -2.52 0.92
CA LEU A 31 -20.48 -1.41 1.22
C LEU A 31 -19.02 -1.82 1.09
N LYS A 32 -18.21 -0.90 0.56
CA LYS A 32 -16.76 -0.97 0.57
C LYS A 32 -16.20 0.10 1.49
N MET A 33 -15.24 -0.26 2.31
CA MET A 33 -14.62 0.64 3.27
C MET A 33 -13.13 0.38 3.42
N ILE A 34 -12.37 1.46 3.56
CA ILE A 34 -10.97 1.45 3.99
C ILE A 34 -10.88 2.18 5.33
N GLY A 35 -10.44 1.46 6.36
CA GLY A 35 -10.03 2.02 7.62
C GLY A 35 -8.53 2.29 7.61
N ILE A 36 -8.09 3.46 8.07
CA ILE A 36 -6.67 3.82 8.22
C ILE A 36 -6.42 4.24 9.67
N ALA A 37 -5.36 3.71 10.28
CA ALA A 37 -5.00 4.05 11.66
C ALA A 37 -4.84 5.57 11.82
N LYS A 38 -5.56 6.12 12.81
CA LYS A 38 -5.62 7.57 13.03
C LYS A 38 -4.33 8.17 13.57
N ASP A 39 -3.51 7.34 14.22
CA ASP A 39 -2.21 7.68 14.82
C ASP A 39 -1.03 7.53 13.82
N ILE A 40 -1.29 7.34 12.53
CA ILE A 40 -0.25 7.49 11.50
C ILE A 40 0.11 8.96 11.34
N GLU A 41 1.34 9.30 11.77
CA GLU A 41 1.87 10.66 11.75
C GLU A 41 2.48 11.04 10.40
N THR A 42 3.13 10.10 9.71
CA THR A 42 3.85 10.40 8.48
C THR A 42 2.99 10.22 7.24
N LEU A 43 3.15 11.12 6.26
CA LEU A 43 2.48 10.99 4.97
C LEU A 43 2.94 9.73 4.22
N ALA A 44 4.22 9.39 4.32
CA ALA A 44 4.82 8.21 3.70
C ALA A 44 4.15 6.90 4.15
N GLU A 45 3.96 6.73 5.46
CA GLU A 45 3.27 5.57 6.02
C GLU A 45 1.79 5.57 5.62
N ARG A 46 1.10 6.71 5.74
CA ARG A 46 -0.33 6.81 5.36
C ARG A 46 -0.56 6.46 3.90
N ARG A 47 0.32 6.92 3.01
CA ARG A 47 0.25 6.62 1.57
C ARG A 47 0.52 5.15 1.29
N SER A 48 1.56 4.59 1.91
CA SER A 48 1.93 3.17 1.75
C SER A 48 0.77 2.26 2.16
N VAL A 49 0.20 2.49 3.35
CA VAL A 49 -0.95 1.73 3.88
C VAL A 49 -2.17 1.90 2.98
N PHE A 50 -2.53 3.14 2.61
CA PHE A 50 -3.73 3.36 1.80
C PHE A 50 -3.63 2.70 0.41
N ALA A 51 -2.44 2.70 -0.20
CA ALA A 51 -2.25 2.02 -1.47
C ALA A 51 -2.35 0.50 -1.34
N GLU A 52 -1.87 -0.10 -0.24
CA GLU A 52 -2.04 -1.52 0.05
C GLU A 52 -3.52 -1.89 0.20
N GLU A 53 -4.31 -1.10 0.95
CA GLU A 53 -5.75 -1.34 1.10
C GLU A 53 -6.54 -1.17 -0.21
N LEU A 54 -6.14 -0.22 -1.06
CA LEU A 54 -6.67 -0.12 -2.42
C LEU A 54 -6.27 -1.35 -3.25
N GLY A 55 -5.05 -1.86 -3.08
CA GLY A 55 -4.59 -3.08 -3.71
C GLY A 55 -5.48 -4.28 -3.37
N HIS A 56 -5.93 -4.40 -2.11
CA HIS A 56 -6.92 -5.42 -1.74
C HIS A 56 -8.22 -5.27 -2.52
N HIS A 57 -8.74 -4.05 -2.67
CA HIS A 57 -9.93 -3.82 -3.48
C HIS A 57 -9.79 -4.35 -4.92
N PHE A 58 -8.66 -4.06 -5.57
CA PHE A 58 -8.46 -4.40 -6.99
C PHE A 58 -8.00 -5.83 -7.24
N THR A 59 -7.53 -6.56 -6.21
CA THR A 59 -6.89 -7.87 -6.40
C THR A 59 -7.52 -9.01 -5.61
N SER A 60 -8.32 -8.72 -4.57
CA SER A 60 -9.11 -9.71 -3.83
C SER A 60 -10.46 -9.95 -4.51
N VAL A 61 -10.76 -11.20 -4.87
CA VAL A 61 -12.08 -11.58 -5.38
C VAL A 61 -12.98 -11.99 -4.22
N GLY A 62 -14.02 -11.19 -3.92
CA GLY A 62 -15.21 -11.62 -3.18
C GLY A 62 -15.05 -12.03 -1.70
N ASN A 63 -13.89 -11.84 -1.07
CA ASN A 63 -13.68 -12.10 0.35
C ASN A 63 -13.31 -10.81 1.09
N ALA A 64 -14.03 -10.53 2.19
CA ALA A 64 -13.59 -9.57 3.20
C ALA A 64 -12.19 -10.01 3.69
N THR A 65 -11.16 -9.27 3.29
CA THR A 65 -9.76 -9.60 3.63
C THR A 65 -9.40 -8.77 4.85
N VAL A 66 -9.30 -9.40 6.01
CA VAL A 66 -8.72 -8.76 7.20
C VAL A 66 -7.21 -8.73 6.99
N CYS A 67 -6.65 -7.58 6.65
CA CYS A 67 -5.20 -7.42 6.48
C CYS A 67 -4.49 -7.66 7.83
N HIS A 68 -3.51 -8.56 7.82
CA HIS A 68 -2.55 -8.71 8.92
C HIS A 68 -1.36 -7.80 8.67
N CYS A 69 -0.99 -7.06 9.70
CA CYS A 69 -0.11 -5.92 9.61
C CYS A 69 1.25 -6.22 8.97
N TYR A 70 1.75 -5.16 8.32
CA TYR A 70 3.08 -4.99 7.78
C TYR A 70 4.26 -5.49 8.63
N ALA A 71 4.13 -5.65 9.96
CA ALA A 71 5.23 -6.02 10.86
C ALA A 71 5.53 -7.53 10.91
N ASP A 72 4.55 -8.42 10.74
CA ASP A 72 4.74 -9.87 10.93
C ASP A 72 4.77 -10.64 9.60
N ARG A 73 5.74 -10.29 8.75
CA ARG A 73 5.98 -10.91 7.42
C ARG A 73 6.75 -12.24 7.50
N ILE A 74 6.35 -13.18 8.35
CA ILE A 74 6.88 -14.56 8.26
C ILE A 74 6.08 -15.38 7.22
N PHE A 75 4.82 -14.99 6.93
CA PHE A 75 4.00 -15.58 5.89
C PHE A 75 3.18 -14.51 5.17
N MET A 76 3.74 -13.84 4.16
CA MET A 76 2.91 -13.03 3.25
C MET A 76 1.97 -13.98 2.50
N ASP A 77 0.67 -13.90 2.78
CA ASP A 77 -0.33 -14.59 1.96
C ASP A 77 -0.29 -14.05 0.52
N LYS A 78 -0.72 -14.88 -0.44
CA LYS A 78 -0.81 -14.49 -1.86
C LYS A 78 -1.69 -13.26 -2.05
N THR A 79 -2.70 -13.06 -1.19
CA THR A 79 -3.59 -11.91 -1.23
C THR A 79 -2.85 -10.62 -0.87
N GLU A 80 -2.15 -10.62 0.27
CA GLU A 80 -1.29 -9.51 0.72
C GLU A 80 -0.21 -9.18 -0.32
N HIS A 81 0.41 -10.22 -0.91
CA HIS A 81 1.40 -10.01 -1.95
C HIS A 81 0.82 -9.33 -3.20
N LYS A 82 -0.35 -9.77 -3.68
CA LYS A 82 -1.01 -9.14 -4.84
C LYS A 82 -1.41 -7.70 -4.56
N ALA A 83 -1.94 -7.42 -3.37
CA ALA A 83 -2.29 -6.06 -2.95
C ALA A 83 -1.05 -5.16 -2.92
N MET A 84 0.05 -5.64 -2.36
CA MET A 84 1.33 -4.93 -2.33
C MET A 84 1.93 -4.72 -3.73
N VAL A 85 1.84 -5.70 -4.63
CA VAL A 85 2.28 -5.56 -6.03
C VAL A 85 1.46 -4.47 -6.73
N TRP A 86 0.12 -4.49 -6.57
CA TRP A 86 -0.75 -3.45 -7.10
C TRP A 86 -0.37 -2.06 -6.54
N ALA A 87 -0.17 -1.97 -5.23
CA ALA A 87 0.23 -0.74 -4.56
C ALA A 87 1.57 -0.22 -5.09
N GLY A 88 2.53 -1.13 -5.33
CA GLY A 88 3.84 -0.83 -5.90
C GLY A 88 3.72 -0.25 -7.31
N HIS A 89 2.96 -0.89 -8.19
CA HIS A 89 2.71 -0.35 -9.54
C HIS A 89 1.98 1.00 -9.53
N TYR A 90 1.12 1.24 -8.54
CA TYR A 90 0.37 2.48 -8.44
C TYR A 90 1.20 3.65 -7.89
N LEU A 91 1.96 3.44 -6.80
CA LEU A 91 2.74 4.50 -6.14
C LEU A 91 4.14 4.67 -6.73
N VAL A 92 4.74 3.60 -7.23
CA VAL A 92 6.11 3.57 -7.74
C VAL A 92 6.12 2.88 -9.11
N PRO A 93 5.56 3.50 -10.16
CA PRO A 93 5.61 2.92 -11.50
C PRO A 93 7.06 2.68 -11.94
N GLU A 94 7.34 1.55 -12.59
CA GLU A 94 8.69 1.15 -13.01
C GLU A 94 9.40 2.26 -13.82
N ARG A 95 8.68 2.87 -14.75
CA ARG A 95 9.18 4.00 -15.55
C ARG A 95 9.60 5.19 -14.69
N ASP A 96 8.80 5.55 -13.69
CA ASP A 96 9.08 6.69 -12.83
C ASP A 96 10.27 6.37 -11.91
N LEU A 97 10.41 5.10 -11.49
CA LEU A 97 11.57 4.61 -10.76
C LEU A 97 12.85 4.71 -11.60
N ASP A 98 12.81 4.28 -12.85
CA ASP A 98 13.93 4.44 -13.79
C ASP A 98 14.32 5.90 -13.98
N ASP A 99 13.32 6.79 -14.10
CA ASP A 99 13.56 8.22 -14.29
C ASP A 99 14.11 8.88 -13.00
N ALA A 100 13.70 8.45 -11.81
CA ALA A 100 14.29 8.88 -10.54
C ALA A 100 15.76 8.45 -10.42
N VAL A 101 16.08 7.21 -10.80
CA VAL A 101 17.46 6.71 -10.81
C VAL A 101 18.34 7.49 -11.79
N LYS A 102 17.84 7.80 -12.99
CA LYS A 102 18.56 8.65 -13.97
C LYS A 102 18.80 10.08 -13.46
N GLN A 103 17.94 10.59 -12.58
CA GLN A 103 18.10 11.89 -11.93
C GLN A 103 19.09 11.87 -10.77
N GLY A 104 19.60 10.69 -10.38
CA GLY A 104 20.60 10.51 -9.34
C GLY A 104 20.07 9.96 -8.02
N HIS A 105 18.76 9.65 -7.93
CA HIS A 105 18.19 9.02 -6.75
C HIS A 105 18.53 7.52 -6.73
N ILE A 106 19.60 7.14 -6.03
CA ILE A 106 20.14 5.77 -6.07
C ILE A 106 20.05 5.02 -4.75
N SER A 107 19.86 5.73 -3.63
CA SER A 107 19.75 5.11 -2.32
C SER A 107 18.30 4.80 -1.99
N LEU A 108 18.07 3.79 -1.14
CA LEU A 108 16.72 3.37 -0.78
C LEU A 108 15.94 4.47 -0.05
N TRP A 109 16.58 5.17 0.88
CA TRP A 109 16.00 6.29 1.63
C TRP A 109 15.60 7.43 0.68
N ASP A 110 16.49 7.81 -0.25
CA ASP A 110 16.25 8.91 -1.19
C ASP A 110 15.10 8.58 -2.16
N LEU A 111 15.04 7.35 -2.65
CA LEU A 111 13.91 6.86 -3.45
C LEU A 111 12.60 6.86 -2.65
N ALA A 112 12.63 6.41 -1.39
CA ALA A 112 11.46 6.40 -0.53
C ALA A 112 10.92 7.81 -0.29
N ASP A 113 11.81 8.77 -0.04
CA ASP A 113 11.48 10.20 0.08
C ASP A 113 10.91 10.75 -1.23
N TYR A 114 11.54 10.45 -2.38
CA TYR A 114 11.10 10.89 -3.72
C TYR A 114 9.67 10.44 -4.04
N PHE A 115 9.33 9.17 -3.77
CA PHE A 115 7.98 8.64 -3.98
C PHE A 115 7.01 8.92 -2.83
N THR A 116 7.51 9.49 -1.73
CA THR A 116 6.76 9.70 -0.48
C THR A 116 6.10 8.41 0.00
N VAL A 117 6.92 7.37 0.20
CA VAL A 117 6.56 6.06 0.73
C VAL A 117 7.53 5.65 1.83
N THR A 118 7.22 4.62 2.61
CA THR A 118 8.17 4.13 3.62
C THR A 118 9.36 3.42 2.95
N GLU A 119 10.54 3.45 3.58
CA GLU A 119 11.72 2.73 3.07
C GLU A 119 11.46 1.24 2.85
N LYS A 120 10.70 0.61 3.74
CA LYS A 120 10.33 -0.81 3.61
C LYS A 120 9.39 -1.04 2.43
N PHE A 121 8.52 -0.08 2.09
CA PHE A 121 7.64 -0.17 0.92
C PHE A 121 8.48 -0.02 -0.35
N MET A 122 9.38 0.95 -0.35
CA MET A 122 10.33 1.13 -1.46
C MET A 122 11.21 -0.11 -1.66
N ALA A 123 11.68 -0.75 -0.58
CA ALA A 123 12.49 -1.96 -0.66
C ALA A 123 11.72 -3.11 -1.32
N PHE A 124 10.43 -3.22 -1.01
CA PHE A 124 9.53 -4.17 -1.68
C PHE A 124 9.41 -3.86 -3.18
N CYS A 125 9.18 -2.61 -3.56
CA CYS A 125 9.07 -2.22 -4.97
C CYS A 125 10.36 -2.49 -5.76
N VAL A 126 11.53 -2.16 -5.21
CA VAL A 126 12.82 -2.47 -5.87
C VAL A 126 12.98 -3.97 -6.07
N LYS A 127 12.62 -4.78 -5.06
CA LYS A 127 12.69 -6.24 -5.17
C LYS A 127 11.72 -6.77 -6.24
N MET A 128 10.49 -6.24 -6.26
CA MET A 128 9.45 -6.62 -7.22
C MET A 128 9.91 -6.43 -8.68
N TYR A 129 10.56 -5.31 -9.01
CA TYR A 129 11.01 -5.03 -10.38
C TYR A 129 12.30 -5.74 -10.79
N LYS A 130 13.16 -6.12 -9.85
CA LYS A 130 14.40 -6.85 -10.16
C LYS A 130 14.17 -8.28 -10.67
N GLY A 131 12.96 -8.81 -10.53
CA GLY A 131 12.66 -10.23 -10.72
C GLY A 131 13.27 -11.05 -9.57
N ASP A 132 12.50 -11.96 -8.99
CA ASP A 132 13.05 -13.00 -8.12
C ASP A 132 13.89 -14.01 -8.92
#